data_AF-A0A4Y7UFW6-F1
#
_entry.id   AF-A0A4Y7UFW6-F1
#
_cell.length_a   1.000
_cell.length_b   1.000
_cell.length_c   1.000
_cell.angle_alpha   90.00
_cell.angle_beta   90.00
_cell.angle_gamma   90.00
#
_symmetry.space_group_name_H-M   'P 1'
#
loop_
_entity.id
_entity.type
_entity.pdbx_description
1 polymer ?
#
loop_
_entity_poly.entity_id
_entity_poly.type
_entity_poly.pdbx_seq_one_letter_code
_entity_poly.pdbx_strand_id
1 'polypeptide(L)'
;MKDIYHTGVADGSTAVPIDENYMFAADDETNVIKLFSRNNSGLAVYQFDLNSYLNLSGTEVDIEGSFRSTTKPNRIYWIGSLSNSKSGEARSDRNRIFATDIVGSGANATLVFVGYYSNLRSKLITWGNNNGYDFTSKAATGIEPKRIDGFNIEGLEMGPDGTTLYIGFRAPYVGSGTNKALICPLQNFESWFGNGSPSANPVFGSPIELNLNNHGIRSLAKNASNNYIIAAGSYAATGTFELYSWNGQATTAPVLLTANLANLKPEGIVEVPADISGSFTLDLVSDLGADIPYNDGVENKEVPEPNHRKFLTSTITVNAQGTAKKALAEKEPEAIVTASEVIIAFPNPFTAVLNIDFHDLAPERISVYNQNGSLVKEIHSVTKGINTFDLSDFKTGIYFITYPGMPKSIRVIKQ
;
A
#
# COMPACT_ATOMS: atom_id res chain seq x y z
N MET A 1 4.07 15.55 15.12
CA MET A 1 3.40 14.27 14.81
C MET A 1 2.14 14.20 15.65
N LYS A 2 1.04 13.77 15.06
CA LYS A 2 -0.31 13.86 15.64
C LYS A 2 -1.14 12.69 15.15
N ASP A 3 -1.74 11.96 16.08
CA ASP A 3 -2.67 10.89 15.78
C ASP A 3 -4.09 11.33 16.11
N ILE A 4 -5.02 11.05 15.20
CA ILE A 4 -6.41 11.43 15.28
C ILE A 4 -7.27 10.20 14.99
N TYR A 5 -8.14 9.88 15.94
CA TYR A 5 -9.06 8.76 15.82
C TYR A 5 -10.43 9.26 15.39
N HIS A 6 -10.83 8.91 14.17
CA HIS A 6 -12.13 9.25 13.62
C HIS A 6 -13.09 8.12 13.93
N THR A 7 -14.11 8.39 14.73
CA THR A 7 -15.00 7.36 15.25
C THR A 7 -16.27 7.19 14.42
N GLY A 8 -16.94 6.05 14.55
CA GLY A 8 -18.14 5.70 13.79
C GLY A 8 -17.89 4.73 12.62
N VAL A 9 -16.62 4.47 12.29
CA VAL A 9 -16.17 3.50 11.28
C VAL A 9 -14.71 3.09 11.54
N ALA A 10 -14.31 1.87 11.18
CA ALA A 10 -12.99 1.33 11.50
C ALA A 10 -12.02 1.27 10.30
N ASP A 11 -12.56 1.07 9.10
CA ASP A 11 -11.79 0.70 7.91
C ASP A 11 -11.62 1.90 6.96
N GLY A 12 -10.98 2.97 7.44
CA GLY A 12 -10.77 4.18 6.64
C GLY A 12 -9.79 3.94 5.50
N SER A 13 -10.26 4.05 4.25
CA SER A 13 -9.47 3.71 3.06
C SER A 13 -8.98 4.93 2.29
N THR A 14 -9.73 6.04 2.28
CA THR A 14 -9.34 7.24 1.51
C THR A 14 -9.91 8.52 2.11
N ALA A 15 -9.25 9.66 1.86
CA ALA A 15 -9.72 10.96 2.31
C ALA A 15 -9.29 12.10 1.38
N VAL A 16 -10.12 13.15 1.32
CA VAL A 16 -9.87 14.37 0.56
C VAL A 16 -10.06 15.60 1.47
N PRO A 17 -9.02 16.44 1.64
CA PRO A 17 -9.12 17.65 2.42
C PRO A 17 -9.99 18.68 1.71
N ILE A 18 -10.86 19.32 2.49
CA ILE A 18 -11.63 20.48 2.04
C ILE A 18 -10.82 21.74 2.33
N ASP A 19 -10.26 21.80 3.54
CA ASP A 19 -9.41 22.85 4.08
C ASP A 19 -8.48 22.27 5.16
N GLU A 20 -7.81 23.15 5.91
CA GLU A 20 -6.86 22.82 6.99
C GLU A 20 -7.52 22.09 8.18
N ASN A 21 -8.85 22.19 8.32
CA ASN A 21 -9.60 21.73 9.48
C ASN A 21 -10.52 20.56 9.19
N TYR A 22 -10.93 20.34 7.93
CA TYR A 22 -11.92 19.33 7.59
C TYR A 22 -11.56 18.53 6.34
N MET A 23 -11.95 17.25 6.34
CA MET A 23 -11.78 16.34 5.21
C MET A 23 -12.99 15.42 5.07
N PHE A 24 -13.34 15.07 3.84
CA PHE A 24 -14.22 13.94 3.57
C PHE A 24 -13.38 12.66 3.58
N ALA A 25 -13.88 11.61 4.22
CA ALA A 25 -13.28 10.28 4.21
C ALA A 25 -14.31 9.21 3.84
N ALA A 26 -13.84 8.13 3.23
CA ALA A 26 -14.62 6.96 2.88
C ALA A 26 -13.91 5.69 3.37
N ASP A 27 -14.67 4.60 3.41
CA ASP A 27 -14.28 3.31 3.96
C ASP A 27 -14.77 2.16 3.06
N ASP A 28 -14.28 0.96 3.30
CA ASP A 28 -14.60 -0.23 2.52
C ASP A 28 -15.82 -1.02 3.03
N GLU A 29 -16.27 -0.77 4.27
CA GLU A 29 -17.40 -1.47 4.91
C GLU A 29 -18.77 -0.74 4.75
N THR A 30 -18.80 0.52 4.29
CA THR A 30 -20.03 1.31 4.16
C THR A 30 -20.13 2.11 2.85
N ASN A 31 -21.36 2.43 2.44
CA ASN A 31 -21.64 3.30 1.29
C ASN A 31 -21.81 4.78 1.71
N VAL A 32 -21.11 5.23 2.75
CA VAL A 32 -21.31 6.54 3.36
C VAL A 32 -20.01 7.33 3.41
N ILE A 33 -19.96 8.45 2.68
CA ILE A 33 -18.85 9.42 2.80
C ILE A 33 -19.11 10.32 4.00
N LYS A 34 -18.11 10.53 4.84
CA LYS A 34 -18.25 11.20 6.13
C LYS A 34 -17.31 12.40 6.20
N LEU A 35 -17.76 13.51 6.78
CA LEU A 35 -16.95 14.71 7.03
C LEU A 35 -16.37 14.65 8.44
N PHE A 36 -15.05 14.68 8.55
CA PHE A 36 -14.34 14.66 9.83
C PHE A 36 -13.51 15.91 10.05
N SER A 37 -13.29 16.23 11.33
CA SER A 37 -12.26 17.19 11.73
C SER A 37 -10.88 16.59 11.48
N ARG A 38 -10.01 17.29 10.75
CA ARG A 38 -8.57 16.99 10.64
C ARG A 38 -7.80 17.32 11.90
N ASN A 39 -8.46 17.90 12.90
CA ASN A 39 -7.78 18.44 14.07
C ASN A 39 -8.17 17.83 15.41
N ASN A 40 -9.29 17.11 15.47
CA ASN A 40 -9.84 16.55 16.70
C ASN A 40 -10.36 15.14 16.44
N SER A 41 -10.07 14.21 17.36
CA SER A 41 -10.68 12.88 17.37
C SER A 41 -12.18 12.99 17.62
N GLY A 42 -12.96 12.05 17.08
CA GLY A 42 -14.40 11.97 17.30
C GLY A 42 -15.21 11.63 16.06
N LEU A 43 -16.53 11.79 16.20
CA LEU A 43 -17.51 11.44 15.17
C LEU A 43 -17.47 12.41 13.99
N ALA A 44 -18.02 11.94 12.86
CA ALA A 44 -18.27 12.76 11.69
C ALA A 44 -19.28 13.87 12.00
N VAL A 45 -19.05 15.06 11.45
CA VAL A 45 -19.98 16.21 11.56
C VAL A 45 -21.02 16.22 10.44
N TYR A 46 -20.83 15.42 9.40
CA TYR A 46 -21.76 15.22 8.30
C TYR A 46 -21.56 13.83 7.67
N GLN A 47 -22.61 13.28 7.07
CA GLN A 47 -22.61 11.98 6.39
C GLN A 47 -23.43 12.07 5.10
N PHE A 48 -22.99 11.37 4.05
CA PHE A 48 -23.65 11.30 2.76
C PHE A 48 -23.79 9.86 2.29
N ASP A 49 -25.01 9.34 2.32
CA ASP A 49 -25.35 7.98 1.91
C ASP A 49 -25.48 7.90 0.38
N LEU A 50 -24.70 7.00 -0.24
CA LEU A 50 -24.62 6.82 -1.68
C LEU A 50 -25.60 5.78 -2.24
N ASN A 51 -26.27 4.99 -1.41
CA ASN A 51 -27.06 3.83 -1.85
C ASN A 51 -28.14 4.22 -2.89
N SER A 52 -28.85 5.32 -2.63
CA SER A 52 -29.92 5.82 -3.52
C SER A 52 -29.40 6.35 -4.86
N TYR A 53 -28.11 6.69 -4.95
CA TYR A 53 -27.49 7.30 -6.13
C TYR A 53 -26.76 6.29 -7.02
N LEU A 54 -26.21 5.22 -6.42
CA LEU A 54 -25.35 4.25 -7.12
C LEU A 54 -26.11 3.05 -7.70
N ASN A 55 -27.44 3.01 -7.53
CA ASN A 55 -28.33 1.93 -7.95
C ASN A 55 -27.79 0.56 -7.47
N LEU A 56 -27.58 0.46 -6.16
CA LEU A 56 -27.06 -0.74 -5.49
C LEU A 56 -28.18 -1.44 -4.74
N SER A 57 -28.07 -2.76 -4.57
CA SER A 57 -29.00 -3.56 -3.77
C SER A 57 -28.62 -3.61 -2.29
N GLY A 58 -27.87 -2.61 -1.78
CA GLY A 58 -27.47 -2.48 -0.38
C GLY A 58 -26.11 -3.09 0.00
N THR A 59 -25.35 -3.59 -0.97
CA THR A 59 -23.98 -4.07 -0.76
C THR A 59 -22.96 -2.93 -0.84
N GLU A 60 -21.83 -3.05 -0.14
CA GLU A 60 -20.76 -2.04 -0.15
C GLU A 60 -20.09 -1.86 -1.52
N VAL A 61 -19.65 -0.64 -1.81
CA VAL A 61 -18.81 -0.29 -2.96
C VAL A 61 -17.35 -0.64 -2.71
N ASP A 62 -16.93 -0.79 -1.45
CA ASP A 62 -15.53 -1.02 -1.08
C ASP A 62 -14.70 0.20 -1.55
N ILE A 63 -14.97 1.40 -1.03
CA ILE A 63 -14.43 2.67 -1.58
C ILE A 63 -12.96 2.81 -1.16
N GLU A 64 -12.04 2.55 -2.10
CA GLU A 64 -10.61 2.47 -1.79
C GLU A 64 -9.81 3.71 -2.21
N GLY A 65 -10.28 4.47 -3.20
CA GLY A 65 -9.49 5.54 -3.79
C GLY A 65 -10.29 6.80 -4.06
N SER A 66 -9.67 7.96 -3.85
CA SER A 66 -10.28 9.24 -4.17
C SER A 66 -9.24 10.33 -4.45
N PHE A 67 -9.64 11.35 -5.22
CA PHE A 67 -8.86 12.58 -5.37
C PHE A 67 -9.76 13.76 -5.73
N ARG A 68 -9.31 14.97 -5.41
CA ARG A 68 -9.96 16.23 -5.79
C ARG A 68 -9.52 16.64 -7.19
N SER A 69 -10.47 16.93 -8.07
CA SER A 69 -10.15 17.36 -9.44
C SER A 69 -9.36 18.68 -9.45
N THR A 70 -8.33 18.73 -10.29
CA THR A 70 -7.53 19.94 -10.52
C THR A 70 -8.15 20.88 -11.56
N THR A 71 -9.05 20.38 -12.41
CA THR A 71 -9.77 21.16 -13.44
C THR A 71 -11.15 21.62 -12.97
N LYS A 72 -11.74 20.90 -12.00
CA LYS A 72 -13.03 21.22 -11.36
C LYS A 72 -12.85 21.23 -9.84
N PRO A 73 -12.43 22.35 -9.23
CA PRO A 73 -12.00 22.37 -7.82
C PRO A 73 -13.02 21.92 -6.78
N ASN A 74 -14.32 21.86 -7.10
CA ASN A 74 -15.33 21.31 -6.17
C ASN A 74 -15.58 19.81 -6.35
N ARG A 75 -15.09 19.23 -7.45
CA ARG A 75 -15.32 17.83 -7.80
C ARG A 75 -14.35 16.92 -7.06
N ILE A 76 -14.90 15.88 -6.44
CA ILE A 76 -14.15 14.73 -5.96
C ILE A 76 -14.54 13.51 -6.80
N TYR A 77 -13.55 12.73 -7.18
CA TYR A 77 -13.73 11.43 -7.80
C TYR A 77 -13.40 10.33 -6.80
N TRP A 78 -14.20 9.27 -6.83
CA TRP A 78 -14.12 8.13 -5.93
C TRP A 78 -14.16 6.83 -6.74
N ILE A 79 -13.47 5.80 -6.28
CA ILE A 79 -13.47 4.49 -6.92
C ILE A 79 -13.61 3.40 -5.87
N GLY A 80 -14.43 2.40 -6.17
CA GLY A 80 -14.43 1.14 -5.43
C GLY A 80 -13.18 0.32 -5.75
N SER A 81 -12.92 -0.76 -5.00
CA SER A 81 -11.81 -1.67 -5.28
C SER A 81 -11.90 -2.37 -6.65
N LEU A 82 -13.12 -2.38 -7.23
CA LEU A 82 -13.50 -3.19 -8.39
C LEU A 82 -13.15 -4.67 -8.21
N SER A 83 -12.97 -5.14 -6.99
CA SER A 83 -12.44 -6.45 -6.69
C SER A 83 -13.53 -7.51 -6.52
N ASN A 84 -13.14 -8.78 -6.40
CA ASN A 84 -14.01 -9.80 -5.83
C ASN A 84 -14.09 -9.63 -4.30
N SER A 85 -15.01 -10.33 -3.65
CA SER A 85 -15.03 -10.39 -2.18
C SER A 85 -13.81 -11.12 -1.62
N LYS A 86 -13.61 -11.06 -0.30
CA LYS A 86 -12.56 -11.82 0.40
C LYS A 86 -12.61 -13.33 0.19
N SER A 87 -13.74 -13.91 -0.23
CA SER A 87 -13.88 -15.34 -0.57
C SER A 87 -13.86 -15.61 -2.08
N GLY A 88 -13.53 -14.61 -2.90
CA GLY A 88 -13.45 -14.72 -4.35
C GLY A 88 -14.77 -14.56 -5.10
N GLU A 89 -15.90 -14.33 -4.41
CA GLU A 89 -17.19 -14.09 -5.08
C GLU A 89 -17.17 -12.78 -5.87
N ALA A 90 -17.75 -12.79 -7.06
CA ALA A 90 -17.86 -11.59 -7.88
C ALA A 90 -18.77 -10.54 -7.22
N ARG A 91 -18.35 -9.27 -7.23
CA ARG A 91 -19.08 -8.16 -6.60
C ARG A 91 -19.35 -7.05 -7.62
N SER A 92 -20.55 -7.06 -8.19
CA SER A 92 -20.98 -6.00 -9.12
C SER A 92 -21.14 -4.64 -8.46
N ASP A 93 -21.37 -4.63 -7.15
CA ASP A 93 -21.56 -3.41 -6.35
C ASP A 93 -20.25 -2.62 -6.19
N ARG A 94 -19.12 -3.33 -6.13
CA ARG A 94 -17.76 -2.75 -6.09
C ARG A 94 -17.34 -2.10 -7.40
N ASN A 95 -18.07 -2.34 -8.49
CA ASN A 95 -17.79 -1.77 -9.80
C ASN A 95 -18.36 -0.35 -9.90
N ARG A 96 -17.83 0.60 -9.14
CA ARG A 96 -18.24 2.00 -9.22
C ARG A 96 -17.01 2.89 -9.26
N ILE A 97 -16.94 3.75 -10.27
CA ILE A 97 -16.24 5.02 -10.19
C ILE A 97 -17.32 6.10 -10.20
N PHE A 98 -17.28 7.07 -9.30
CA PHE A 98 -18.32 8.07 -9.17
C PHE A 98 -17.77 9.43 -8.75
N ALA A 99 -18.62 10.44 -8.83
CA ALA A 99 -18.26 11.82 -8.60
C ALA A 99 -19.24 12.49 -7.64
N THR A 100 -18.69 13.32 -6.76
CA THR A 100 -19.44 14.25 -5.91
C THR A 100 -18.89 15.66 -6.09
N ASP A 101 -19.74 16.66 -5.90
CA ASP A 101 -19.33 18.06 -5.81
C ASP A 101 -19.47 18.55 -4.36
N ILE A 102 -18.43 19.22 -3.86
CA ILE A 102 -18.42 19.89 -2.55
C ILE A 102 -19.31 21.13 -2.62
N VAL A 103 -20.18 21.30 -1.63
CA VAL A 103 -20.97 22.49 -1.40
C VAL A 103 -20.70 23.02 0.01
N GLY A 104 -20.54 24.33 0.18
CA GLY A 104 -20.20 24.92 1.49
C GLY A 104 -18.71 24.85 1.82
N SER A 105 -18.36 25.00 3.09
CA SER A 105 -16.98 25.04 3.59
C SER A 105 -16.91 24.66 5.08
N GLY A 106 -15.72 24.27 5.54
CA GLY A 106 -15.48 23.87 6.93
C GLY A 106 -16.46 22.81 7.42
N ALA A 107 -16.97 22.98 8.64
CA ALA A 107 -17.94 22.08 9.26
C ALA A 107 -19.29 21.99 8.53
N ASN A 108 -19.62 22.99 7.70
CA ASN A 108 -20.88 23.05 6.94
C ASN A 108 -20.72 22.52 5.52
N ALA A 109 -19.58 21.94 5.17
CA ALA A 109 -19.39 21.35 3.86
C ALA A 109 -20.26 20.10 3.71
N THR A 110 -20.89 19.95 2.55
CA THR A 110 -21.72 18.82 2.17
C THR A 110 -21.32 18.33 0.78
N LEU A 111 -21.95 17.24 0.33
CA LEU A 111 -21.72 16.65 -0.98
C LEU A 111 -23.01 16.61 -1.78
N VAL A 112 -22.90 16.86 -3.08
CA VAL A 112 -23.95 16.60 -4.07
C VAL A 112 -23.44 15.52 -5.01
N PHE A 113 -24.25 14.49 -5.22
CA PHE A 113 -23.93 13.43 -6.18
C PHE A 113 -23.99 13.95 -7.62
N VAL A 114 -23.03 13.56 -8.45
CA VAL A 114 -22.96 14.01 -9.85
C VAL A 114 -23.26 12.87 -10.83
N GLY A 115 -22.75 11.67 -10.57
CA GLY A 115 -22.88 10.55 -11.49
C GLY A 115 -21.91 9.43 -11.16
N TYR A 116 -22.12 8.28 -11.80
CA TYR A 116 -21.25 7.12 -11.67
C TYR A 116 -21.07 6.42 -13.03
N TYR A 117 -20.01 5.64 -13.15
CA TYR A 117 -19.81 4.66 -14.22
C TYR A 117 -19.56 3.29 -13.61
N SER A 118 -20.31 2.29 -14.07
CA SER A 118 -20.33 0.95 -13.46
C SER A 118 -19.65 -0.15 -14.29
N ASN A 119 -19.15 0.20 -15.48
CA ASN A 119 -18.60 -0.78 -16.42
C ASN A 119 -17.06 -0.78 -16.44
N LEU A 120 -16.40 -0.05 -15.55
CA LEU A 120 -14.93 0.11 -15.59
C LEU A 120 -14.18 -1.22 -15.38
N ARG A 121 -14.66 -2.11 -14.50
CA ARG A 121 -14.03 -3.43 -14.25
C ARG A 121 -13.86 -4.25 -15.51
N SER A 122 -14.93 -4.46 -16.28
CA SER A 122 -14.84 -5.27 -17.51
C SER A 122 -13.90 -4.64 -18.55
N LYS A 123 -13.87 -3.31 -18.63
CA LYS A 123 -12.99 -2.57 -19.53
C LYS A 123 -11.52 -2.65 -19.10
N LEU A 124 -11.24 -2.58 -17.80
CA LEU A 124 -9.90 -2.80 -17.25
C LEU A 124 -9.42 -4.23 -17.47
N ILE A 125 -10.30 -5.24 -17.33
CA ILE A 125 -9.96 -6.63 -17.65
C ILE A 125 -9.54 -6.76 -19.12
N THR A 126 -10.32 -6.21 -20.05
CA THR A 126 -9.93 -6.19 -21.47
C THR A 126 -8.60 -5.50 -21.70
N TRP A 127 -8.39 -4.33 -21.09
CA TRP A 127 -7.12 -3.60 -21.20
C TRP A 127 -5.94 -4.41 -20.65
N GLY A 128 -6.07 -5.04 -19.48
CA GLY A 128 -5.01 -5.84 -18.89
C GLY A 128 -4.66 -7.07 -19.72
N ASN A 129 -5.66 -7.73 -20.31
CA ASN A 129 -5.43 -8.84 -21.25
C ASN A 129 -4.69 -8.39 -22.51
N ASN A 130 -5.09 -7.25 -23.08
CA ASN A 130 -4.43 -6.71 -24.28
C ASN A 130 -2.96 -6.32 -24.02
N ASN A 131 -2.59 -6.07 -22.77
CA ASN A 131 -1.22 -5.81 -22.34
C ASN A 131 -0.50 -7.07 -21.81
N GLY A 132 -1.10 -8.26 -21.94
CA GLY A 132 -0.47 -9.53 -21.56
C GLY A 132 -0.47 -9.85 -20.07
N TYR A 133 -1.27 -9.15 -19.25
CA TYR A 133 -1.33 -9.36 -17.80
C TYR A 133 -2.34 -10.43 -17.35
N ASP A 134 -3.09 -11.03 -18.28
CA ASP A 134 -4.11 -12.05 -17.99
C ASP A 134 -5.08 -11.66 -16.85
N PHE A 135 -5.66 -10.47 -16.97
CA PHE A 135 -6.62 -9.97 -15.99
C PHE A 135 -7.90 -10.81 -15.95
N THR A 136 -8.26 -11.50 -17.03
CA THR A 136 -9.40 -12.44 -17.00
C THR A 136 -9.22 -13.46 -15.90
N SER A 137 -8.07 -14.13 -15.83
CA SER A 137 -7.82 -15.13 -14.79
C SER A 137 -7.74 -14.49 -13.41
N LYS A 138 -7.06 -13.36 -13.27
CA LYS A 138 -6.84 -12.66 -11.99
C LYS A 138 -8.11 -12.06 -11.38
N ALA A 139 -9.09 -11.75 -12.22
CA ALA A 139 -10.40 -11.22 -11.82
C ALA A 139 -11.50 -12.29 -11.80
N ALA A 140 -11.20 -13.54 -12.14
CA ALA A 140 -12.19 -14.61 -12.23
C ALA A 140 -12.86 -14.88 -10.87
N THR A 141 -14.12 -15.31 -10.90
CA THR A 141 -14.81 -15.79 -9.69
C THR A 141 -14.01 -16.92 -9.04
N GLY A 142 -13.90 -16.89 -7.71
CA GLY A 142 -13.08 -17.80 -6.91
C GLY A 142 -11.65 -17.30 -6.67
N ILE A 143 -11.23 -16.20 -7.30
CA ILE A 143 -9.93 -15.57 -7.01
C ILE A 143 -10.11 -14.47 -5.97
N GLU A 144 -9.48 -14.66 -4.81
CA GLU A 144 -9.44 -13.66 -3.75
C GLU A 144 -8.60 -12.44 -4.15
N PRO A 145 -9.02 -11.22 -3.79
CA PRO A 145 -8.40 -9.99 -4.29
C PRO A 145 -7.05 -9.67 -3.64
N LYS A 146 -6.80 -10.15 -2.41
CA LYS A 146 -5.58 -9.87 -1.63
C LYS A 146 -4.49 -10.95 -1.85
N ARG A 147 -4.38 -11.41 -3.10
CA ARG A 147 -3.36 -12.37 -3.59
C ARG A 147 -2.43 -11.67 -4.57
N ILE A 148 -1.23 -12.22 -4.80
CA ILE A 148 -0.27 -11.66 -5.76
C ILE A 148 -0.85 -11.60 -7.19
N ASP A 149 -1.75 -12.54 -7.48
CA ASP A 149 -2.51 -12.70 -8.72
C ASP A 149 -3.97 -12.23 -8.59
N GLY A 150 -4.34 -11.53 -7.51
CA GLY A 150 -5.67 -10.95 -7.35
C GLY A 150 -5.87 -9.68 -8.19
N PHE A 151 -7.11 -9.20 -8.26
CA PHE A 151 -7.46 -7.93 -8.89
C PHE A 151 -8.03 -6.99 -7.83
N ASN A 152 -7.30 -5.93 -7.49
CA ASN A 152 -7.68 -4.96 -6.46
C ASN A 152 -7.06 -3.57 -6.73
N ILE A 153 -7.90 -2.53 -6.75
CA ILE A 153 -7.54 -1.13 -6.97
C ILE A 153 -7.60 -0.37 -5.65
N GLU A 154 -6.56 0.42 -5.36
CA GLU A 154 -6.54 1.28 -4.17
C GLU A 154 -5.89 2.66 -4.46
N GLY A 155 -5.19 2.82 -5.59
CA GLY A 155 -4.66 4.11 -6.01
C GLY A 155 -5.60 4.83 -6.98
N LEU A 156 -5.83 6.12 -6.76
CA LEU A 156 -6.58 6.98 -7.69
C LEU A 156 -6.08 8.42 -7.65
N GLU A 157 -5.57 8.95 -8.76
CA GLU A 157 -5.12 10.35 -8.83
C GLU A 157 -5.12 10.85 -10.28
N MET A 158 -5.19 12.17 -10.49
CA MET A 158 -4.96 12.79 -11.78
C MET A 158 -3.50 12.63 -12.22
N GLY A 159 -3.28 12.29 -13.47
CA GLY A 159 -2.00 12.28 -14.14
C GLY A 159 -1.40 13.69 -14.26
N PRO A 160 -0.10 13.79 -14.59
CA PRO A 160 0.61 15.06 -14.57
C PRO A 160 0.17 16.01 -15.69
N ASP A 161 -0.54 15.49 -16.70
CA ASP A 161 -1.14 16.27 -17.79
C ASP A 161 -2.44 16.98 -17.41
N GLY A 162 -3.00 16.69 -16.23
CA GLY A 162 -4.26 17.26 -15.75
C GLY A 162 -5.53 16.73 -16.42
N THR A 163 -5.44 15.69 -17.26
CA THR A 163 -6.57 15.15 -18.04
C THR A 163 -6.71 13.63 -17.99
N THR A 164 -5.63 12.92 -17.65
CA THR A 164 -5.60 11.46 -17.57
C THR A 164 -5.79 11.01 -16.14
N LEU A 165 -6.70 10.08 -15.86
CA LEU A 165 -6.83 9.45 -14.55
C LEU A 165 -5.82 8.32 -14.41
N TYR A 166 -5.06 8.27 -13.32
CA TYR A 166 -4.23 7.15 -12.94
C TYR A 166 -4.96 6.26 -11.96
N ILE A 167 -5.12 4.99 -12.33
CA ILE A 167 -5.73 3.94 -11.51
C ILE A 167 -4.61 3.00 -11.06
N GLY A 168 -4.27 3.02 -9.77
CA GLY A 168 -3.20 2.23 -9.17
C GLY A 168 -3.71 0.93 -8.54
N PHE A 169 -2.99 -0.16 -8.77
CA PHE A 169 -3.37 -1.49 -8.31
C PHE A 169 -2.59 -1.90 -7.06
N ARG A 170 -3.31 -2.35 -6.01
CA ARG A 170 -2.72 -3.12 -4.90
C ARG A 170 -2.29 -4.50 -5.37
N ALA A 171 -3.13 -5.11 -6.21
CA ALA A 171 -2.87 -6.35 -6.93
C ALA A 171 -3.57 -6.28 -8.29
N PRO A 172 -3.03 -6.93 -9.34
CA PRO A 172 -1.93 -7.89 -9.30
C PRO A 172 -0.56 -7.21 -9.33
N TYR A 173 0.45 -7.98 -8.96
CA TYR A 173 1.81 -7.63 -9.35
C TYR A 173 2.06 -8.07 -10.80
N VAL A 174 2.86 -7.28 -11.51
CA VAL A 174 3.21 -7.52 -12.92
C VAL A 174 4.73 -7.61 -13.10
N GLY A 175 5.16 -7.83 -14.35
CA GLY A 175 6.55 -8.01 -14.71
C GLY A 175 7.01 -9.48 -14.66
N SER A 176 8.04 -9.79 -15.44
CA SER A 176 8.73 -11.09 -15.42
C SER A 176 10.04 -10.96 -14.67
N GLY A 177 10.29 -11.82 -13.67
CA GLY A 177 11.52 -11.82 -12.86
C GLY A 177 11.41 -10.94 -11.61
N THR A 178 11.16 -9.65 -11.77
CA THR A 178 10.94 -8.71 -10.65
C THR A 178 9.49 -8.25 -10.62
N ASN A 179 8.82 -8.38 -9.48
CA ASN A 179 7.45 -7.88 -9.32
C ASN A 179 7.42 -6.35 -9.32
N LYS A 180 6.49 -5.80 -10.09
CA LYS A 180 6.23 -4.38 -10.20
C LYS A 180 4.80 -4.06 -9.83
N ALA A 181 4.59 -2.86 -9.29
CA ALA A 181 3.29 -2.24 -9.20
C ALA A 181 2.82 -1.80 -10.59
N LEU A 182 1.49 -1.68 -10.74
CA LEU A 182 0.86 -1.30 -12.00
C LEU A 182 -0.03 -0.08 -11.81
N ILE A 183 0.01 0.82 -12.79
CA ILE A 183 -0.96 1.90 -12.98
C ILE A 183 -1.57 1.76 -14.38
N CYS A 184 -2.89 1.89 -14.47
CA CYS A 184 -3.64 2.03 -15.71
C CYS A 184 -4.01 3.50 -15.95
N PRO A 185 -3.47 4.15 -16.99
CA PRO A 185 -3.92 5.48 -17.38
C PRO A 185 -5.25 5.43 -18.13
N LEU A 186 -6.18 6.32 -17.78
CA LEU A 186 -7.51 6.40 -18.35
C LEU A 186 -7.82 7.85 -18.79
N GLN A 187 -8.09 8.04 -20.07
CA GLN A 187 -8.35 9.34 -20.65
C GLN A 187 -9.85 9.68 -20.66
N ASN A 188 -10.17 10.98 -20.69
CA ASN A 188 -11.52 11.53 -20.92
C ASN A 188 -12.59 11.09 -19.91
N PHE A 189 -12.17 10.63 -18.73
CA PHE A 189 -13.08 10.15 -17.69
C PHE A 189 -14.03 11.25 -17.19
N GLU A 190 -13.62 12.52 -17.17
CA GLU A 190 -14.43 13.60 -16.59
C GLU A 190 -15.80 13.79 -17.25
N SER A 191 -15.94 13.38 -18.52
CA SER A 191 -17.19 13.46 -19.30
C SER A 191 -18.24 12.43 -18.85
N TRP A 192 -17.87 11.47 -18.03
CA TRP A 192 -18.72 10.35 -17.62
C TRP A 192 -19.77 10.71 -16.58
N PHE A 193 -19.59 11.83 -15.90
CA PHE A 193 -20.33 12.13 -14.68
C PHE A 193 -21.34 13.25 -14.94
N GLY A 194 -22.59 12.86 -15.15
CA GLY A 194 -23.71 13.77 -15.45
C GLY A 194 -25.07 13.08 -15.40
N ASN A 195 -25.44 12.53 -14.24
CA ASN A 195 -26.67 11.75 -13.98
C ASN A 195 -26.89 10.55 -14.91
N GLY A 196 -26.20 9.45 -14.62
CA GLY A 196 -26.33 8.15 -15.31
C GLY A 196 -24.98 7.56 -15.67
N SER A 197 -24.97 6.28 -16.08
CA SER A 197 -23.77 5.61 -16.58
C SER A 197 -23.53 6.04 -18.04
N PRO A 198 -22.37 6.61 -18.40
CA PRO A 198 -22.08 7.01 -19.77
C PRO A 198 -22.06 5.81 -20.72
N SER A 199 -22.43 6.06 -21.99
CA SER A 199 -22.41 5.07 -23.06
C SER A 199 -21.06 4.96 -23.78
N ALA A 200 -20.16 5.92 -23.57
CA ALA A 200 -18.84 5.94 -24.20
C ALA A 200 -17.91 4.88 -23.58
N ASN A 201 -17.08 4.26 -24.43
CA ASN A 201 -16.04 3.35 -23.94
C ASN A 201 -14.84 4.16 -23.40
N PRO A 202 -14.22 3.70 -22.30
CA PRO A 202 -12.97 4.26 -21.83
C PRO A 202 -11.85 4.13 -22.87
N VAL A 203 -11.00 5.14 -22.92
CA VAL A 203 -9.76 5.13 -23.69
C VAL A 203 -8.61 5.02 -22.71
N PHE A 204 -7.95 3.87 -22.71
CA PHE A 204 -6.83 3.61 -21.82
C PHE A 204 -5.49 3.90 -22.51
N GLY A 205 -4.52 4.37 -21.74
CA GLY A 205 -3.13 4.53 -22.17
C GLY A 205 -2.30 3.26 -22.01
N SER A 206 -1.01 3.37 -22.33
CA SER A 206 -0.02 2.32 -22.04
C SER A 206 0.15 2.11 -20.53
N PRO A 207 0.38 0.87 -20.07
CA PRO A 207 0.62 0.59 -18.65
C PRO A 207 1.86 1.33 -18.14
N ILE A 208 1.79 1.76 -16.88
CA ILE A 208 2.96 2.26 -16.15
C ILE A 208 3.30 1.23 -15.09
N GLU A 209 4.49 0.65 -15.20
CA GLU A 209 5.00 -0.33 -14.24
C GLU A 209 6.05 0.30 -13.34
N LEU A 210 5.89 0.19 -12.03
CA LEU A 210 6.75 0.84 -11.06
C LEU A 210 7.47 -0.19 -10.17
N ASN A 211 8.78 -0.04 -10.04
CA ASN A 211 9.57 -0.83 -9.08
C ASN A 211 9.38 -0.24 -7.67
N LEU A 212 8.46 -0.80 -6.89
CA LEU A 212 8.18 -0.40 -5.51
C LEU A 212 8.63 -1.47 -4.51
N ASN A 213 9.75 -2.16 -4.78
CA ASN A 213 10.31 -3.19 -3.92
C ASN A 213 9.33 -4.36 -3.60
N ASN A 214 8.71 -4.95 -4.63
CA ASN A 214 7.67 -5.98 -4.47
C ASN A 214 6.43 -5.52 -3.68
N HIS A 215 6.07 -4.25 -3.79
CA HIS A 215 4.83 -3.71 -3.28
C HIS A 215 3.87 -3.30 -4.42
N GLY A 216 2.57 -3.39 -4.13
CA GLY A 216 1.52 -2.75 -4.91
C GLY A 216 1.25 -1.34 -4.41
N ILE A 217 0.31 -0.65 -5.05
CA ILE A 217 -0.10 0.70 -4.67
C ILE A 217 -1.28 0.61 -3.72
N ARG A 218 -1.12 1.19 -2.53
CA ARG A 218 -2.14 1.32 -1.49
C ARG A 218 -2.82 2.69 -1.56
N SER A 219 -2.09 3.72 -2.00
CA SER A 219 -2.61 5.06 -2.23
C SER A 219 -1.73 5.83 -3.19
N LEU A 220 -2.32 6.78 -3.92
CA LEU A 220 -1.62 7.67 -4.84
C LEU A 220 -2.18 9.08 -4.66
N ALA A 221 -1.33 10.06 -4.41
CA ALA A 221 -1.74 11.45 -4.29
C ALA A 221 -0.67 12.39 -4.87
N LYS A 222 -1.06 13.58 -5.32
CA LYS A 222 -0.13 14.61 -5.79
C LYS A 222 -0.45 16.01 -5.29
N ASN A 223 0.55 16.89 -5.39
CA ASN A 223 0.34 18.32 -5.21
C ASN A 223 0.15 19.06 -6.56
N ALA A 224 -0.05 20.38 -6.50
CA ALA A 224 -0.24 21.22 -7.69
C ALA A 224 0.98 21.25 -8.64
N SER A 225 2.18 20.97 -8.13
CA SER A 225 3.43 20.91 -8.90
C SER A 225 3.70 19.53 -9.50
N ASN A 226 2.74 18.61 -9.45
CA ASN A 226 2.89 17.21 -9.89
C ASN A 226 4.01 16.46 -9.15
N ASN A 227 4.26 16.81 -7.88
CA ASN A 227 4.99 15.94 -6.98
C ASN A 227 4.02 14.91 -6.43
N TYR A 228 4.26 13.64 -6.73
CA TYR A 228 3.46 12.51 -6.27
C TYR A 228 4.08 11.89 -5.03
N ILE A 229 3.21 11.40 -4.15
CA ILE A 229 3.56 10.44 -3.12
C ILE A 229 2.76 9.15 -3.38
N ILE A 230 3.45 8.02 -3.29
CA ILE A 230 2.86 6.69 -3.41
C ILE A 230 3.00 6.01 -2.06
N ALA A 231 1.87 5.61 -1.47
CA ALA A 231 1.88 4.64 -0.38
C ALA A 231 1.91 3.24 -1.00
N ALA A 232 3.00 2.51 -0.77
CA ALA A 232 3.22 1.18 -1.30
C ALA A 232 3.12 0.14 -0.18
N GLY A 233 2.51 -1.00 -0.47
CA GLY A 233 2.35 -2.08 0.50
C GLY A 233 2.13 -3.44 -0.14
N SER A 234 2.15 -4.48 0.68
CA SER A 234 2.00 -5.87 0.24
C SER A 234 0.61 -6.11 -0.39
N TYR A 235 0.53 -6.99 -1.38
CA TYR A 235 -0.75 -7.51 -1.88
C TYR A 235 -1.53 -8.22 -0.76
N ALA A 236 -0.84 -8.83 0.21
CA ALA A 236 -1.44 -9.59 1.28
C ALA A 236 -1.97 -8.67 2.39
N ALA A 237 -2.72 -9.25 3.34
CA ALA A 237 -3.15 -8.54 4.54
C ALA A 237 -1.99 -8.21 5.50
N THR A 238 -0.86 -8.90 5.37
CA THR A 238 0.36 -8.68 6.15
C THR A 238 1.49 -8.21 5.25
N GLY A 239 2.41 -7.42 5.82
CA GLY A 239 3.59 -6.95 5.11
C GLY A 239 4.08 -5.60 5.64
N THR A 240 5.09 -5.08 4.94
CA THR A 240 5.63 -3.75 5.18
C THR A 240 4.95 -2.71 4.30
N PHE A 241 5.03 -1.46 4.73
CA PHE A 241 4.66 -0.30 3.94
C PHE A 241 5.88 0.56 3.67
N GLU A 242 5.88 1.22 2.54
CA GLU A 242 6.92 2.15 2.10
C GLU A 242 6.27 3.38 1.47
N LEU A 243 6.96 4.52 1.51
CA LEU A 243 6.55 5.72 0.80
C LEU A 243 7.55 6.03 -0.32
N TYR A 244 7.04 6.42 -1.48
CA TYR A 244 7.85 6.83 -2.62
C TYR A 244 7.44 8.21 -3.09
N SER A 245 8.40 9.03 -3.50
CA SER A 245 8.14 10.23 -4.31
C SER A 245 8.26 9.89 -5.79
N TRP A 246 7.47 10.57 -6.62
CA TRP A 246 7.50 10.39 -8.07
C TRP A 246 7.02 11.68 -8.76
N ASN A 247 7.22 11.80 -10.07
CA ASN A 247 6.77 12.97 -10.85
C ASN A 247 5.62 12.64 -11.83
N GLY A 248 5.04 11.44 -11.72
CA GLY A 248 3.91 11.01 -12.55
C GLY A 248 4.28 10.52 -13.95
N GLN A 249 5.55 10.58 -14.35
CA GLN A 249 6.01 10.21 -15.69
C GLN A 249 6.43 8.74 -15.74
N ALA A 250 5.91 8.00 -16.72
CA ALA A 250 6.19 6.56 -16.86
C ALA A 250 7.68 6.21 -17.01
N THR A 251 8.49 7.15 -17.50
CA THR A 251 9.92 6.97 -17.75
C THR A 251 10.82 7.28 -16.55
N THR A 252 10.27 7.77 -15.44
CA THR A 252 11.05 8.09 -14.24
C THR A 252 10.79 7.06 -13.14
N ALA A 253 11.86 6.68 -12.45
CA ALA A 253 11.75 5.77 -11.31
C ALA A 253 11.21 6.52 -10.08
N PRO A 254 10.27 5.93 -9.32
CA PRO A 254 9.94 6.41 -7.98
C PRO A 254 11.15 6.35 -7.05
N VAL A 255 11.26 7.32 -6.15
CA VAL A 255 12.36 7.44 -5.18
C VAL A 255 11.83 7.13 -3.79
N LEU A 256 12.41 6.10 -3.15
CA LEU A 256 12.06 5.69 -1.79
C LEU A 256 12.32 6.82 -0.79
N LEU A 257 11.34 7.08 0.06
CA LEU A 257 11.38 8.09 1.13
C LEU A 257 11.65 7.43 2.48
N THR A 258 12.23 8.19 3.40
CA THR A 258 12.47 7.73 4.78
C THR A 258 11.38 8.26 5.71
N ALA A 259 10.59 7.36 6.28
CA ALA A 259 9.58 7.66 7.29
C ALA A 259 9.44 6.50 8.29
N ASN A 260 8.97 6.80 9.50
CA ASN A 260 8.57 5.76 10.45
C ASN A 260 7.09 5.42 10.24
N LEU A 261 6.82 4.22 9.70
CA LEU A 261 5.48 3.71 9.48
C LEU A 261 5.11 2.59 10.46
N ALA A 262 5.85 2.45 11.57
CA ALA A 262 5.55 1.44 12.58
C ALA A 262 4.12 1.60 13.08
N ASN A 263 3.37 0.49 13.10
CA ASN A 263 1.96 0.41 13.49
C ASN A 263 0.99 1.20 12.61
N LEU A 264 1.43 1.73 11.47
CA LEU A 264 0.55 2.33 10.47
C LEU A 264 0.23 1.30 9.39
N LYS A 265 -0.96 1.43 8.81
CA LYS A 265 -1.42 0.65 7.65
C LYS A 265 -1.92 1.62 6.59
N PRO A 266 -1.04 2.41 5.94
CA PRO A 266 -1.47 3.47 5.04
C PRO A 266 -2.32 2.94 3.89
N GLU A 267 -3.55 3.45 3.79
CA GLU A 267 -4.49 3.23 2.68
C GLU A 267 -4.87 4.55 2.00
N GLY A 268 -4.83 5.66 2.75
CA GLY A 268 -5.05 7.00 2.22
C GLY A 268 -3.86 7.93 2.45
N ILE A 269 -3.61 8.81 1.48
CA ILE A 269 -2.81 10.02 1.67
C ILE A 269 -3.78 11.20 1.65
N VAL A 270 -3.85 11.98 2.73
CA VAL A 270 -4.82 13.09 2.81
C VAL A 270 -4.38 14.24 1.91
N GLU A 271 -3.14 14.71 2.06
CA GLU A 271 -2.65 15.88 1.33
C GLU A 271 -1.15 15.80 1.11
N VAL A 272 -0.69 16.04 -0.12
CA VAL A 272 0.74 16.17 -0.41
C VAL A 272 1.13 17.66 -0.30
N PRO A 273 2.12 18.02 0.55
CA PRO A 273 2.51 19.42 0.72
C PRO A 273 3.12 20.00 -0.57
N ALA A 274 3.07 21.32 -0.71
CA ALA A 274 3.59 22.03 -1.89
C ALA A 274 5.09 21.76 -2.13
N ASP A 275 5.85 21.65 -1.05
CA ASP A 275 7.26 21.26 -1.06
C ASP A 275 7.43 19.91 -0.38
N ILE A 276 8.01 18.96 -1.11
CA ILE A 276 8.40 17.64 -0.60
C ILE A 276 9.92 17.47 -0.59
N SER A 277 10.68 18.57 -0.69
CA SER A 277 12.13 18.56 -0.56
C SER A 277 12.55 18.52 0.91
N GLY A 278 13.67 17.88 1.20
CA GLY A 278 14.18 17.78 2.58
C GLY A 278 13.24 17.01 3.50
N SER A 279 12.82 17.64 4.61
CA SER A 279 11.94 17.06 5.63
C SER A 279 10.58 17.76 5.58
N PHE A 280 9.51 16.99 5.50
CA PHE A 280 8.13 17.48 5.43
C PHE A 280 7.20 16.61 6.28
N THR A 281 5.98 17.07 6.51
CA THR A 281 4.94 16.28 7.16
C THR A 281 3.94 15.75 6.16
N LEU A 282 3.42 14.56 6.42
CA LEU A 282 2.40 13.91 5.59
C LEU A 282 1.32 13.34 6.50
N ASP A 283 0.06 13.57 6.13
CA ASP A 283 -1.10 12.99 6.82
C ASP A 283 -1.52 11.71 6.09
N LEU A 284 -1.48 10.58 6.81
CA LEU A 284 -1.85 9.26 6.29
C LEU A 284 -3.10 8.74 6.98
N VAL A 285 -4.01 8.16 6.20
CA VAL A 285 -5.14 7.37 6.70
C VAL A 285 -4.70 5.92 6.85
N SER A 286 -4.93 5.34 8.02
CA SER A 286 -4.71 3.91 8.28
C SER A 286 -6.01 3.19 8.61
N ASP A 287 -6.23 2.09 7.91
CA ASP A 287 -7.24 1.08 8.22
C ASP A 287 -6.91 0.43 9.57
N LEU A 288 -7.88 0.42 10.48
CA LEU A 288 -7.79 -0.23 11.78
C LEU A 288 -8.83 -1.34 11.97
N GLY A 289 -9.48 -1.80 10.91
CA GLY A 289 -10.60 -2.74 10.92
C GLY A 289 -10.34 -4.02 11.68
N ALA A 290 -9.20 -4.65 11.39
CA ALA A 290 -8.75 -5.90 12.00
C ALA A 290 -7.96 -5.70 13.32
N ASP A 291 -7.78 -4.46 13.78
CA ASP A 291 -7.11 -4.19 15.06
C ASP A 291 -8.05 -4.47 16.23
N ILE A 292 -7.49 -4.75 17.42
CA ILE A 292 -8.26 -5.01 18.65
C ILE A 292 -7.97 -3.88 19.64
N PRO A 293 -8.53 -2.68 19.45
CA PRO A 293 -8.12 -1.47 20.18
C PRO A 293 -8.53 -1.48 21.66
N TYR A 294 -9.46 -2.34 22.06
CA TYR A 294 -10.00 -2.40 23.42
C TYR A 294 -9.47 -3.57 24.25
N ASN A 295 -8.57 -4.38 23.68
CA ASN A 295 -8.01 -5.57 24.33
C ASN A 295 -9.08 -6.53 24.88
N ASP A 296 -10.23 -6.60 24.21
CA ASP A 296 -11.40 -7.43 24.53
C ASP A 296 -11.55 -8.64 23.59
N GLY A 297 -10.65 -8.76 22.62
CA GLY A 297 -10.66 -9.83 21.61
C GLY A 297 -11.57 -9.56 20.41
N VAL A 298 -12.18 -8.38 20.32
CA VAL A 298 -13.09 -8.01 19.22
C VAL A 298 -12.34 -7.13 18.21
N GLU A 299 -12.37 -7.52 16.94
CA GLU A 299 -11.86 -6.68 15.84
C GLU A 299 -12.64 -5.36 15.82
N ASN A 300 -11.95 -4.25 15.57
CA ASN A 300 -12.46 -2.89 15.63
C ASN A 300 -13.72 -2.72 14.77
N LYS A 301 -13.78 -3.35 13.60
CA LYS A 301 -14.95 -3.31 12.71
C LYS A 301 -16.13 -4.14 13.20
N GLU A 302 -15.89 -5.13 14.04
CA GLU A 302 -16.91 -5.97 14.66
C GLU A 302 -17.40 -5.42 16.00
N VAL A 303 -16.80 -4.34 16.51
CA VAL A 303 -17.21 -3.70 17.76
C VAL A 303 -18.72 -3.37 17.70
N PRO A 304 -19.54 -3.85 18.66
CA PRO A 304 -21.00 -3.73 18.56
C PRO A 304 -21.53 -2.30 18.58
N GLU A 305 -20.92 -1.41 19.36
CA GLU A 305 -21.26 0.02 19.38
C GLU A 305 -20.52 0.72 18.23
N PRO A 306 -21.20 1.15 17.14
CA PRO A 306 -20.52 1.71 15.98
C PRO A 306 -19.72 2.97 16.31
N ASN A 307 -20.16 3.78 17.28
CA ASN A 307 -19.43 4.97 17.70
C ASN A 307 -18.10 4.68 18.40
N HIS A 308 -17.84 3.42 18.76
CA HIS A 308 -16.55 2.97 19.28
C HIS A 308 -15.60 2.52 18.17
N ARG A 309 -16.10 2.19 16.97
CA ARG A 309 -15.25 1.89 15.81
C ARG A 309 -14.44 3.13 15.45
N LYS A 310 -13.19 2.96 15.04
CA LYS A 310 -12.32 4.09 14.68
C LYS A 310 -11.30 3.76 13.60
N PHE A 311 -11.06 4.65 12.65
CA PHE A 311 -9.85 4.62 11.83
C PHE A 311 -8.89 5.71 12.31
N LEU A 312 -7.64 5.66 11.84
CA LEU A 312 -6.58 6.57 12.26
C LEU A 312 -6.17 7.48 11.12
N THR A 313 -6.01 8.78 11.41
CA THR A 313 -5.15 9.66 10.62
C THR A 313 -3.93 10.06 11.44
N SER A 314 -2.75 9.88 10.85
CA SER A 314 -1.46 10.18 11.50
C SER A 314 -0.66 11.18 10.68
N THR A 315 -0.31 12.30 11.29
CA THR A 315 0.70 13.23 10.76
C THR A 315 2.09 12.73 11.11
N ILE A 316 2.82 12.26 10.10
CA ILE A 316 4.19 11.76 10.23
C ILE A 316 5.21 12.72 9.64
N THR A 317 6.47 12.60 10.06
CA THR A 317 7.59 13.24 9.37
C THR A 317 8.15 12.30 8.30
N VAL A 318 8.32 12.84 7.09
CA VAL A 318 8.90 12.16 5.93
C VAL A 318 10.14 12.92 5.49
N ASN A 319 11.20 12.19 5.14
CA ASN A 319 12.43 12.78 4.65
C ASN A 319 12.72 12.26 3.23
N ALA A 320 12.88 13.20 2.29
CA ALA A 320 13.17 12.91 0.89
C ALA A 320 14.57 12.33 0.65
N GLN A 321 15.46 12.43 1.65
CA GLN A 321 16.92 12.29 1.53
C GLN A 321 17.47 13.12 0.35
N GLY A 322 18.10 14.25 0.68
CA GLY A 322 18.95 14.94 -0.27
C GLY A 322 20.03 13.99 -0.78
N THR A 323 20.11 13.85 -2.10
CA THR A 323 20.98 12.93 -2.86
C THR A 323 20.82 11.45 -2.51
N ALA A 324 20.18 10.75 -3.45
CA ALA A 324 20.32 9.33 -3.74
C ALA A 324 21.57 8.68 -3.14
N LYS A 325 21.41 7.56 -2.44
CA LYS A 325 22.38 6.47 -2.65
C LYS A 325 22.38 6.24 -4.17
N LYS A 326 23.51 6.52 -4.82
CA LYS A 326 23.72 6.19 -6.23
C LYS A 326 23.08 4.83 -6.49
N ALA A 327 22.18 4.76 -7.47
CA ALA A 327 22.03 3.52 -8.20
C ALA A 327 23.44 3.14 -8.64
N LEU A 328 23.96 2.04 -8.10
CA LEU A 328 25.11 1.42 -8.73
C LEU A 328 24.64 1.13 -10.15
N ALA A 329 25.29 1.76 -11.13
CA ALA A 329 25.07 1.43 -12.52
C ALA A 329 25.17 -0.09 -12.63
N GLU A 330 24.13 -0.71 -13.17
CA GLU A 330 24.21 -2.10 -13.61
C GLU A 330 25.42 -2.20 -14.54
N LYS A 331 26.50 -2.76 -14.03
CA LYS A 331 27.35 -3.58 -14.86
C LYS A 331 26.56 -4.87 -15.04
N GLU A 332 26.27 -5.21 -16.29
CA GLU A 332 25.72 -6.51 -16.64
C GLU A 332 26.44 -7.60 -15.83
N PRO A 333 25.71 -8.41 -15.05
CA PRO A 333 26.20 -9.71 -14.68
C PRO A 333 25.89 -10.65 -15.84
N GLU A 334 26.95 -11.19 -16.42
CA GLU A 334 26.93 -12.48 -17.10
C GLU A 334 26.10 -13.49 -16.28
N ALA A 335 25.38 -14.35 -16.99
CA ALA A 335 24.39 -15.28 -16.47
C ALA A 335 24.72 -15.88 -15.08
N ILE A 336 23.84 -15.65 -14.09
CA ILE A 336 23.88 -16.40 -12.83
C ILE A 336 22.61 -17.23 -12.70
N VAL A 337 22.86 -18.54 -12.63
CA VAL A 337 21.94 -19.65 -12.46
C VAL A 337 21.17 -19.52 -11.15
N THR A 338 19.87 -19.81 -11.20
CA THR A 338 18.96 -19.95 -10.06
C THR A 338 19.38 -21.09 -9.13
N ALA A 339 19.76 -20.78 -7.89
CA ALA A 339 19.71 -21.71 -6.76
C ALA A 339 19.55 -20.89 -5.46
N SER A 340 18.56 -21.22 -4.63
CA SER A 340 18.46 -20.67 -3.28
C SER A 340 19.70 -21.10 -2.47
N GLU A 341 20.66 -20.20 -2.25
CA GLU A 341 21.81 -20.45 -1.38
C GLU A 341 21.35 -20.46 0.09
N VAL A 342 20.94 -21.63 0.56
CA VAL A 342 20.66 -21.87 1.98
C VAL A 342 22.01 -22.07 2.69
N ILE A 343 22.44 -21.11 3.49
CA ILE A 343 23.61 -21.29 4.39
C ILE A 343 23.24 -22.32 5.46
N ILE A 344 24.03 -23.38 5.59
CA ILE A 344 23.76 -24.51 6.49
C ILE A 344 24.78 -24.52 7.63
N ALA A 345 24.31 -24.63 8.87
CA ALA A 345 25.16 -24.83 10.05
C ALA A 345 25.01 -26.27 10.59
N PHE A 346 26.12 -26.99 10.75
CA PHE A 346 26.14 -28.39 11.17
C PHE A 346 27.41 -28.77 11.96
N PRO A 347 27.34 -29.72 12.91
CA PRO A 347 26.10 -30.33 13.41
C PRO A 347 25.26 -29.28 14.16
N ASN A 348 23.94 -29.45 14.14
CA ASN A 348 23.03 -28.61 14.91
C ASN A 348 21.90 -29.51 15.47
N PRO A 349 21.95 -29.89 16.75
CA PRO A 349 22.79 -29.32 17.82
C PRO A 349 24.30 -29.62 17.71
N PHE A 350 25.15 -28.74 18.26
CA PHE A 350 26.61 -28.92 18.35
C PHE A 350 27.09 -29.03 19.81
N THR A 351 28.26 -29.64 20.02
CA THR A 351 28.87 -29.83 21.35
C THR A 351 30.10 -28.98 21.60
N ALA A 352 30.91 -28.73 20.58
CA ALA A 352 32.10 -27.88 20.69
C ALA A 352 32.38 -27.18 19.37
N VAL A 353 32.30 -27.94 18.27
CA VAL A 353 32.60 -27.43 16.94
C VAL A 353 31.31 -27.26 16.14
N LEU A 354 31.17 -26.10 15.50
CA LEU A 354 30.10 -25.80 14.55
C LEU A 354 30.73 -25.47 13.19
N ASN A 355 30.31 -26.17 12.15
CA ASN A 355 30.65 -25.81 10.77
C ASN A 355 29.51 -24.99 10.17
N ILE A 356 29.86 -24.00 9.37
CA ILE A 356 28.91 -23.23 8.57
C ILE A 356 29.40 -23.23 7.13
N ASP A 357 28.57 -23.72 6.21
CA ASP A 357 28.83 -23.68 4.78
C ASP A 357 28.25 -22.39 4.19
N PHE A 358 29.14 -21.48 3.82
CA PHE A 358 28.79 -20.21 3.18
C PHE A 358 28.68 -20.34 1.66
N HIS A 359 28.90 -21.53 1.08
CA HIS A 359 28.92 -21.74 -0.37
C HIS A 359 29.84 -20.72 -1.06
N ASP A 360 29.32 -19.83 -1.89
CA ASP A 360 30.12 -18.83 -2.59
C ASP A 360 30.25 -17.49 -1.86
N LEU A 361 29.75 -17.38 -0.61
CA LEU A 361 29.79 -16.18 0.21
C LEU A 361 31.03 -16.13 1.12
N ALA A 362 31.62 -14.94 1.28
CA ALA A 362 32.71 -14.69 2.21
C ALA A 362 32.42 -13.41 3.02
N PRO A 363 31.53 -13.49 4.03
CA PRO A 363 31.18 -12.31 4.82
C PRO A 363 32.39 -11.77 5.58
N GLU A 364 32.51 -10.45 5.66
CA GLU A 364 33.62 -9.79 6.39
C GLU A 364 33.69 -10.24 7.85
N ARG A 365 32.51 -10.47 8.45
CA ARG A 365 32.36 -10.99 9.81
C ARG A 365 31.07 -11.78 9.99
N ILE A 366 31.07 -12.64 11.00
CA ILE A 366 29.85 -13.21 11.59
C ILE A 366 29.73 -12.78 13.04
N SER A 367 28.49 -12.56 13.49
CA SER A 367 28.14 -12.18 14.84
C SER A 367 27.23 -13.25 15.44
N VAL A 368 27.54 -13.70 16.66
CA VAL A 368 26.79 -14.74 17.37
C VAL A 368 26.12 -14.13 18.60
N TYR A 369 24.80 -14.28 18.70
CA TYR A 369 23.98 -13.76 19.79
C TYR A 369 23.38 -14.91 20.61
N ASN A 370 23.23 -14.71 21.92
CA ASN A 370 22.48 -15.65 22.76
C ASN A 370 20.96 -15.41 22.66
N GLN A 371 20.16 -16.26 23.30
CA GLN A 371 18.69 -16.15 23.33
C GLN A 371 18.14 -14.85 23.93
N ASN A 372 18.94 -14.11 24.69
CA ASN A 372 18.58 -12.80 25.25
C ASN A 372 18.99 -11.64 24.34
N GLY A 373 19.49 -11.90 23.13
CA GLY A 373 19.94 -10.89 22.17
C GLY A 373 21.29 -10.25 22.49
N SER A 374 22.05 -10.79 23.45
CA SER A 374 23.41 -10.27 23.73
C SER A 374 24.43 -10.87 22.76
N LEU A 375 25.30 -10.04 22.20
CA LEU A 375 26.44 -10.48 21.39
C LEU A 375 27.42 -11.25 22.28
N VAL A 376 27.73 -12.49 21.91
CA VAL A 376 28.63 -13.38 22.67
C VAL A 376 29.95 -13.67 21.95
N LYS A 377 29.98 -13.57 20.62
CA LYS A 377 31.20 -13.75 19.83
C LYS A 377 31.08 -13.02 18.49
N GLU A 378 32.19 -12.46 18.03
CA GLU A 378 32.32 -11.91 16.69
C GLU A 378 33.57 -12.49 16.04
N ILE A 379 33.46 -12.93 14.79
CA ILE A 379 34.54 -13.60 14.07
C ILE A 379 34.76 -12.87 12.76
N HIS A 380 35.97 -12.36 12.57
CA HIS A 380 36.45 -11.67 11.38
C HIS A 380 37.39 -12.64 10.66
N SER A 381 37.29 -12.78 9.33
CA SER A 381 37.97 -13.81 8.49
C SER A 381 37.15 -15.07 8.19
N VAL A 382 35.92 -14.89 7.68
CA VAL A 382 35.13 -16.00 7.12
C VAL A 382 35.41 -16.13 5.62
N THR A 383 35.71 -17.34 5.16
CA THR A 383 35.98 -17.61 3.74
C THR A 383 34.78 -18.21 3.03
N LYS A 384 34.84 -18.32 1.71
CA LYS A 384 33.89 -19.14 0.94
C LYS A 384 33.95 -20.60 1.38
N GLY A 385 32.83 -21.30 1.25
CA GLY A 385 32.66 -22.70 1.62
C GLY A 385 32.54 -22.94 3.12
N ILE A 386 32.96 -24.13 3.55
CA ILE A 386 32.82 -24.59 4.93
C ILE A 386 33.87 -23.93 5.82
N ASN A 387 33.38 -23.22 6.85
CA ASN A 387 34.20 -22.66 7.92
C ASN A 387 33.89 -23.40 9.23
N THR A 388 34.93 -23.73 9.98
CA THR A 388 34.83 -24.49 11.23
C THR A 388 35.12 -23.59 12.43
N PHE A 389 34.19 -23.52 13.37
CA PHE A 389 34.29 -22.68 14.56
C PHE A 389 34.32 -23.54 15.83
N ASP A 390 35.36 -23.36 16.64
CA ASP A 390 35.38 -23.85 18.02
C ASP A 390 34.61 -22.88 18.92
N LEU A 391 33.54 -23.40 19.51
CA LEU A 391 32.57 -22.76 20.39
C LEU A 391 32.40 -23.60 21.68
N SER A 392 33.44 -24.34 22.08
CA SER A 392 33.44 -25.15 23.32
C SER A 392 33.23 -24.32 24.59
N ASP A 393 33.56 -23.04 24.55
CA ASP A 393 33.38 -22.06 25.62
C ASP A 393 31.91 -21.64 25.83
N PHE A 394 31.02 -21.97 24.90
CA PHE A 394 29.61 -21.59 24.98
C PHE A 394 28.85 -22.47 25.98
N LYS A 395 27.98 -21.85 26.78
CA LYS A 395 27.04 -22.58 27.64
C LYS A 395 25.97 -23.27 26.80
N THR A 396 25.41 -24.39 27.31
CA THR A 396 24.22 -25.03 26.73
C THR A 396 23.10 -24.00 26.53
N GLY A 397 22.51 -23.97 25.33
CA GLY A 397 21.50 -22.97 24.99
C GLY A 397 21.31 -22.74 23.49
N ILE A 398 20.41 -21.82 23.16
CA ILE A 398 20.10 -21.40 21.78
C ILE A 398 20.94 -20.15 21.43
N TYR A 399 21.53 -20.17 20.24
CA TYR A 399 22.28 -19.06 19.68
C TYR A 399 21.80 -18.72 18.27
N PHE A 400 21.98 -17.46 17.89
CA PHE A 400 21.62 -16.93 16.57
C PHE A 400 22.88 -16.36 15.91
N ILE A 401 23.16 -16.82 14.69
CA ILE A 401 24.31 -16.40 13.90
C ILE A 401 23.81 -15.53 12.75
N THR A 402 24.46 -14.39 12.55
CA THR A 402 24.16 -13.44 11.47
C THR A 402 25.44 -12.84 10.88
N TYR A 403 25.34 -12.24 9.71
CA TYR A 403 26.37 -11.39 9.10
C TYR A 403 25.71 -10.17 8.42
N PRO A 404 26.45 -9.09 8.13
CA PRO A 404 25.89 -7.92 7.46
C PRO A 404 25.24 -8.27 6.11
N GLY A 405 23.95 -7.98 5.95
CA GLY A 405 23.19 -8.30 4.73
C GLY A 405 22.49 -9.66 4.73
N MET A 406 22.61 -10.46 5.80
CA MET A 406 21.91 -11.73 5.93
C MET A 406 20.39 -11.51 6.13
N PRO A 407 19.50 -12.08 5.29
CA PRO A 407 18.05 -11.84 5.38
C PRO A 407 17.39 -12.50 6.60
N LYS A 408 17.97 -13.60 7.11
CA LYS A 408 17.47 -14.34 8.28
C LYS A 408 18.62 -14.99 9.03
N SER A 409 18.69 -14.84 10.35
CA SER A 409 19.71 -15.49 11.19
C SER A 409 19.58 -17.01 11.21
N ILE A 410 20.69 -17.72 11.33
CA ILE A 410 20.69 -19.17 11.57
C ILE A 410 20.56 -19.42 13.06
N ARG A 411 19.59 -20.26 13.45
CA ARG A 411 19.43 -20.73 14.82
C ARG A 411 20.26 -22.00 15.03
N VAL A 412 21.16 -21.99 16.01
CA VAL A 412 21.94 -23.16 16.42
C VAL A 412 21.74 -23.48 17.90
N ILE A 413 21.88 -24.75 18.26
CA ILE A 413 21.67 -25.27 19.61
C ILE A 413 22.97 -25.85 20.12
N LYS A 414 23.52 -25.31 21.21
CA LYS A 414 24.63 -25.91 21.96
C LYS A 414 24.04 -26.89 22.96
N GLN A 415 24.45 -28.16 22.87
CA GLN A 415 24.18 -29.18 23.90
C GLN A 415 25.19 -29.09 25.04
#